data_AF-A0A1H4IGD0-F1
#
_entry.id   AF-A0A1H4IGD0-F1
#
_cell.length_a   1.000
_cell.length_b   1.000
_cell.length_c   1.000
_cell.angle_alpha   90.00
_cell.angle_beta   90.00
_cell.angle_gamma   90.00
#
_symmetry.space_group_name_H-M   'P 1'
#
loop_
_entity.id
_entity.type
_entity.pdbx_description
1 polymer ?
#
loop_
_entity_poly.entity_id
_entity_poly.type
_entity_poly.pdbx_seq_one_letter_code
_entity_poly.pdbx_strand_id
1 'polypeptide(L)'
;MITEILVAATLAVTPGWEVVPVTPEPGNLVATAALSAHDVWAAGFTLDRQVVDDRPVVTFQPQTWRWTGKAWSRVPVPPSPDGRPGRLNAIAAAAPGRVWAVGDRWLPGRTVSLIERWDGRKWSPEPADDEPGVSQHLYGVAATGESDAWAVGTAADGEHTRPIARH
;
A
#
# COMPACT_ATOMS: atom_id res chain seq x y z
N MET A 1 43.52 -34.67 37.31
CA MET A 1 43.36 -33.21 37.14
C MET A 1 43.26 -32.93 35.66
N ILE A 2 42.04 -32.91 35.10
CA ILE A 2 41.73 -32.21 33.84
C ILE A 2 40.27 -31.76 33.98
N THR A 3 40.06 -30.46 34.05
CA THR A 3 38.76 -29.80 34.00
C THR A 3 38.90 -28.71 32.95
N GLU A 4 38.22 -28.85 31.82
CA GLU A 4 37.90 -27.72 30.96
C GLU A 4 36.44 -27.83 30.55
N ILE A 5 35.65 -26.89 31.07
CA ILE A 5 34.33 -26.53 30.57
C ILE A 5 34.59 -25.39 29.59
N LEU A 6 34.33 -25.60 28.30
CA LEU A 6 34.23 -24.49 27.35
C LEU A 6 32.78 -24.00 27.34
N VAL A 7 32.62 -22.76 27.82
CA VAL A 7 31.38 -21.99 27.82
C VAL A 7 31.02 -21.63 26.37
N ALA A 8 29.75 -21.81 26.02
CA ALA A 8 29.20 -21.50 24.71
C ALA A 8 29.40 -20.02 24.35
N ALA A 9 30.04 -19.75 23.21
CA ALA A 9 30.06 -18.44 22.59
C ALA A 9 28.65 -18.12 22.07
N THR A 10 28.00 -17.13 22.67
CA THR A 10 26.83 -16.48 22.05
C THR A 10 27.34 -15.64 20.88
N LEU A 11 27.13 -16.12 19.65
CA LEU A 11 27.37 -15.31 18.47
C LEU A 11 26.38 -14.16 18.48
N ALA A 12 26.87 -12.93 18.65
CA ALA A 12 26.10 -11.73 18.42
C ALA A 12 25.70 -11.69 16.94
N VAL A 13 24.41 -11.79 16.64
CA VAL A 13 23.89 -11.60 15.28
C VAL A 13 24.12 -10.13 14.92
N THR A 14 25.03 -9.86 13.98
CA THR A 14 25.18 -8.52 13.41
C THR A 14 23.88 -8.16 12.69
N PRO A 15 23.23 -7.02 13.02
CA PRO A 15 22.06 -6.58 12.27
C PRO A 15 22.46 -6.39 10.80
N GLY A 16 21.71 -7.01 9.91
CA GLY A 16 21.96 -7.00 8.47
C GLY A 16 20.66 -7.07 7.70
N TRP A 17 20.69 -6.60 6.45
CA TRP A 17 19.57 -6.72 5.55
C TRP A 17 19.38 -8.17 5.13
N GLU A 18 18.17 -8.69 5.34
CA GLU A 18 17.76 -10.01 4.86
C GLU A 18 16.81 -9.86 3.69
N VAL A 19 17.02 -10.64 2.63
CA VAL A 19 16.07 -10.73 1.53
C VAL A 19 14.94 -11.65 1.95
N VAL A 20 13.80 -11.06 2.30
CA VAL A 20 12.57 -11.80 2.58
C VAL A 20 11.70 -11.80 1.32
N PRO A 21 11.41 -12.97 0.72
CA PRO A 21 10.65 -13.03 -0.52
C PRO A 21 9.20 -12.61 -0.30
N VAL A 22 8.71 -11.77 -1.21
CA VAL A 22 7.29 -11.58 -1.47
C VAL A 22 6.98 -12.45 -2.69
N THR A 23 6.14 -13.47 -2.54
CA THR A 23 5.85 -14.43 -3.61
C THR A 23 5.19 -13.76 -4.83
N PRO A 24 5.41 -14.27 -6.04
CA PRO A 24 5.55 -13.44 -7.23
C PRO A 24 4.21 -13.15 -7.92
N GLU A 25 3.47 -12.15 -7.43
CA GLU A 25 2.62 -11.39 -8.35
C GLU A 25 3.48 -10.33 -9.05
N PRO A 26 3.44 -10.22 -10.40
CA PRO A 26 4.14 -9.14 -11.10
C PRO A 26 3.60 -7.80 -10.62
N GLY A 27 4.46 -6.94 -10.09
CA GLY A 27 4.01 -5.70 -9.48
C GLY A 27 5.11 -5.01 -8.68
N ASN A 28 4.73 -3.90 -8.06
CA ASN A 28 5.60 -3.12 -7.19
C ASN A 28 4.95 -2.96 -5.82
N LEU A 29 5.79 -2.97 -4.78
CA LEU A 29 5.46 -2.45 -3.45
C LEU A 29 6.25 -1.16 -3.29
N VAL A 30 5.56 -0.08 -2.94
CA VAL A 30 6.12 1.29 -2.95
C VAL A 30 6.09 1.94 -1.57
N ALA A 31 5.29 1.41 -0.65
CA ALA A 31 5.16 1.94 0.69
C ALA A 31 5.04 0.81 1.72
N THR A 32 5.48 1.08 2.95
CA THR A 32 5.34 0.16 4.09
C THR A 32 4.90 0.92 5.35
N ALA A 33 4.20 0.22 6.24
CA ALA A 33 3.83 0.68 7.57
C ALA A 33 4.04 -0.43 8.58
N ALA A 34 4.83 -0.19 9.62
CA ALA A 34 5.12 -1.19 10.65
C ALA A 34 4.37 -0.86 11.95
N LEU A 35 3.60 -1.81 12.46
CA LEU A 35 3.03 -1.78 13.82
C LEU A 35 3.93 -2.52 14.80
N SER A 36 4.59 -3.58 14.35
CA SER A 36 5.58 -4.35 15.12
C SER A 36 6.48 -5.16 14.19
N ALA A 37 7.47 -5.87 14.76
CA ALA A 37 8.29 -6.83 14.01
C ALA A 37 7.49 -7.98 13.37
N HIS A 38 6.25 -8.19 13.80
CA HIS A 38 5.36 -9.26 13.33
C HIS A 38 4.07 -8.74 12.68
N ASP A 39 3.98 -7.44 12.44
CA ASP A 39 2.83 -6.82 11.78
C ASP A 39 3.34 -5.61 10.98
N VAL A 40 3.66 -5.89 9.73
CA VAL A 40 4.09 -4.87 8.76
C VAL A 40 3.19 -4.96 7.56
N TRP A 41 2.72 -3.82 7.09
CA TRP A 41 1.94 -3.70 5.88
C TRP A 41 2.80 -3.13 4.77
N ALA A 42 2.55 -3.59 3.55
CA ALA A 42 3.10 -3.02 2.33
C ALA A 42 1.98 -2.77 1.33
N ALA A 43 2.11 -1.71 0.55
CA ALA A 43 1.14 -1.34 -0.48
C ALA A 43 1.81 -0.99 -1.79
N GLY A 44 1.08 -1.16 -2.88
CA GLY A 44 1.51 -0.80 -4.21
C GLY A 44 0.51 -1.25 -5.26
N PHE A 45 1.02 -1.86 -6.33
CA PHE A 45 0.21 -2.28 -7.45
C PHE A 45 0.72 -3.56 -8.12
N THR A 46 -0.21 -4.39 -8.60
CA THR A 46 0.03 -5.50 -9.51
C THR A 46 -0.05 -5.01 -10.95
N LEU A 47 0.73 -5.59 -11.85
CA LEU A 47 0.65 -5.40 -13.29
C LEU A 47 -0.20 -6.53 -13.88
N ASP A 48 -1.36 -6.20 -14.42
CA ASP A 48 -2.14 -7.13 -15.23
C ASP A 48 -1.88 -6.84 -16.72
N ARG A 49 -1.32 -7.84 -17.41
CA ARG A 49 -0.98 -7.75 -18.83
C ARG A 49 -2.00 -8.56 -19.62
N GLN A 50 -2.81 -7.86 -20.39
CA GLN A 50 -3.82 -8.46 -21.25
C GLN A 50 -3.56 -8.10 -22.72
N VAL A 51 -4.18 -8.84 -23.63
CA VAL A 51 -4.23 -8.48 -25.05
C VAL A 51 -5.70 -8.20 -25.38
N VAL A 52 -5.99 -6.97 -25.81
CA VAL A 52 -7.32 -6.52 -26.22
C VAL A 52 -7.21 -6.06 -27.66
N ASP A 53 -7.99 -6.65 -28.56
CA ASP A 53 -7.96 -6.36 -30.01
C ASP A 53 -6.54 -6.41 -30.62
N ASP A 54 -5.80 -7.49 -30.32
CA ASP A 54 -4.38 -7.70 -30.73
C ASP A 54 -3.39 -6.62 -30.24
N ARG A 55 -3.81 -5.78 -29.29
CA ARG A 55 -2.95 -4.79 -28.65
C ARG A 55 -2.61 -5.23 -27.23
N PRO A 56 -1.32 -5.25 -26.84
CA PRO A 56 -0.96 -5.46 -25.45
C PRO A 56 -1.42 -4.25 -24.62
N VAL A 57 -2.18 -4.54 -23.57
CA VAL A 57 -2.67 -3.58 -22.58
C VAL A 57 -2.09 -3.96 -21.24
N VAL A 58 -1.47 -3.01 -20.55
CA VAL A 58 -1.00 -3.18 -19.18
C VAL A 58 -1.89 -2.33 -18.29
N THR A 59 -2.55 -2.97 -17.32
CA THR A 59 -3.32 -2.29 -16.30
C THR A 59 -2.66 -2.46 -14.94
N PHE A 60 -2.88 -1.50 -14.06
CA PHE A 60 -2.40 -1.57 -12.68
C PHE A 60 -3.59 -1.81 -11.76
N GLN A 61 -3.40 -2.68 -10.78
CA GLN A 61 -4.41 -2.97 -9.77
C GLN A 61 -3.82 -2.74 -8.39
N PRO A 62 -4.54 -2.05 -7.47
CA PRO A 62 -4.12 -1.92 -6.08
C PRO A 62 -3.79 -3.27 -5.44
N GLN A 63 -2.69 -3.33 -4.70
CA GLN A 63 -2.37 -4.51 -3.87
C GLN A 63 -1.86 -4.10 -2.50
N THR A 64 -2.15 -4.95 -1.52
CA THR A 64 -1.54 -4.87 -0.18
C THR A 64 -1.02 -6.23 0.26
N TRP A 65 0.01 -6.20 1.09
CA TRP A 65 0.65 -7.38 1.66
C TRP A 65 0.86 -7.16 3.15
N ARG A 66 0.77 -8.22 3.94
CA ARG A 66 0.99 -8.20 5.39
C ARG A 66 2.03 -9.22 5.79
N TRP A 67 3.02 -8.76 6.53
CA TRP A 67 4.03 -9.56 7.20
C TRP A 67 3.52 -9.99 8.56
N THR A 68 3.68 -11.27 8.87
CA THR A 68 3.23 -11.89 10.14
C THR A 68 4.37 -12.28 11.06
N GLY A 69 5.60 -11.83 10.79
CA GLY A 69 6.80 -12.32 11.49
C GLY A 69 7.44 -13.56 10.86
N LYS A 70 6.76 -14.20 9.91
CA LYS A 70 7.23 -15.44 9.25
C LYS A 70 7.22 -15.36 7.74
N ALA A 71 6.12 -14.84 7.18
CA ALA A 71 5.92 -14.72 5.75
C ALA A 71 5.07 -13.48 5.44
N TRP A 72 5.27 -12.95 4.24
CA TRP A 72 4.34 -12.01 3.61
C TRP A 72 3.15 -12.77 3.04
N SER A 73 1.95 -12.27 3.27
CA SER A 73 0.73 -12.75 2.62
C SER A 73 -0.02 -11.60 1.98
N ARG A 74 -0.60 -11.86 0.80
CA ARG A 74 -1.43 -10.88 0.11
C ARG A 74 -2.71 -10.64 0.91
N VAL A 75 -3.06 -9.37 1.08
CA VAL A 75 -4.34 -8.95 1.62
C VAL A 75 -5.12 -8.28 0.48
N PRO A 76 -6.23 -8.89 0.01
CA PRO A 76 -6.95 -8.39 -1.16
C PRO A 76 -7.56 -7.01 -0.92
N VAL A 77 -7.26 -6.06 -1.81
CA VAL A 77 -8.03 -4.83 -1.97
C VAL A 77 -9.21 -5.13 -2.89
N PRO A 78 -10.44 -4.71 -2.59
CA PRO A 78 -11.57 -4.85 -3.49
C PRO A 78 -11.24 -4.29 -4.88
N PRO A 79 -11.65 -4.96 -5.96
CA PRO A 79 -11.53 -4.37 -7.29
C PRO A 79 -12.37 -3.10 -7.36
N SER A 80 -11.93 -2.14 -8.17
CA SER A 80 -12.74 -0.95 -8.43
C SER A 80 -14.12 -1.37 -8.98
N PRO A 81 -15.25 -0.81 -8.50
CA PRO A 81 -16.59 -1.22 -8.94
C PRO A 81 -16.82 -1.11 -10.46
N ASP A 82 -16.11 -0.19 -11.11
CA ASP A 82 -16.13 0.07 -12.54
C ASP A 82 -14.97 -0.59 -13.31
N GLY A 83 -14.20 -1.47 -12.65
CA GLY A 83 -13.06 -2.19 -13.23
C GLY A 83 -11.88 -1.30 -13.60
N ARG A 84 -11.88 -0.03 -13.17
CA ARG A 84 -10.84 0.92 -13.55
C ARG A 84 -9.51 0.61 -12.88
N PRO A 85 -8.40 0.78 -13.60
CA PRO A 85 -7.08 0.57 -13.03
C PRO A 85 -6.76 1.63 -11.99
N GLY A 86 -5.89 1.28 -11.06
CA GLY A 86 -5.41 2.17 -10.02
C GLY A 86 -4.19 1.61 -9.32
N ARG A 87 -3.67 2.36 -8.36
CA ARG A 87 -2.55 1.97 -7.52
C ARG A 87 -2.65 2.61 -6.15
N LEU A 88 -1.99 1.98 -5.18
CA LEU A 88 -1.74 2.59 -3.88
C LEU A 88 -0.32 3.18 -3.88
N ASN A 89 -0.21 4.44 -3.47
CA ASN A 89 1.04 5.18 -3.38
C ASN A 89 1.58 5.23 -1.95
N ALA A 90 0.70 5.16 -0.94
CA ALA A 90 1.09 5.19 0.47
C ALA A 90 0.17 4.32 1.33
N ILE A 91 0.70 3.90 2.49
CA ILE A 91 -0.02 3.15 3.52
C ILE A 91 0.45 3.59 4.90
N ALA A 92 -0.47 3.70 5.86
CA ALA A 92 -0.20 4.02 7.25
C ALA A 92 -1.05 3.13 8.17
N ALA A 93 -0.49 2.75 9.31
CA ALA A 93 -1.15 1.92 10.30
C ALA A 93 -1.11 2.60 11.67
N ALA A 94 -2.27 2.84 12.27
CA ALA A 94 -2.39 3.43 13.62
C ALA A 94 -2.46 2.34 14.71
N ALA A 95 -3.09 1.21 14.40
CA ALA A 95 -3.19 0.04 15.27
C ALA A 95 -3.54 -1.21 14.44
N PRO A 96 -3.50 -2.43 15.02
CA PRO A 96 -4.05 -3.61 14.37
C PRO A 96 -5.51 -3.36 13.98
N GLY A 97 -5.84 -3.54 12.69
CA GLY A 97 -7.18 -3.28 12.18
C GLY A 97 -7.52 -1.80 11.93
N ARG A 98 -6.52 -0.90 12.00
CA ARG A 98 -6.67 0.52 11.70
C ARG A 98 -5.58 0.95 10.73
N VAL A 99 -5.75 0.56 9.47
CA VAL A 99 -4.77 0.80 8.40
C VAL A 99 -5.47 1.54 7.28
N TRP A 100 -4.79 2.54 6.74
CA TRP A 100 -5.26 3.38 5.65
C TRP A 100 -4.27 3.31 4.51
N ALA A 101 -4.76 3.14 3.29
CA ALA A 101 -3.96 3.20 2.09
C ALA A 101 -4.56 4.22 1.12
N VAL A 102 -3.70 4.97 0.45
CA VAL A 102 -4.12 6.02 -0.49
C VAL A 102 -3.35 5.92 -1.78
N GLY A 103 -3.96 6.42 -2.85
CA GLY A 103 -3.32 6.50 -4.14
C GLY A 103 -4.21 7.14 -5.18
N ASP A 104 -4.22 6.54 -6.37
CA ASP A 104 -4.94 7.08 -7.52
C ASP A 104 -5.60 5.99 -8.36
N ARG A 105 -6.71 6.35 -9.01
CA ARG A 105 -7.49 5.54 -9.94
C ARG A 105 -7.73 6.32 -11.23
N TRP A 106 -7.57 5.67 -12.38
CA TRP A 106 -7.64 6.35 -13.68
C TRP A 106 -9.01 6.16 -14.33
N LEU A 107 -9.76 7.26 -14.44
CA LEU A 107 -11.00 7.35 -15.20
C LEU A 107 -10.72 7.89 -16.62
N PRO A 108 -11.66 7.77 -17.58
CA PRO A 108 -11.52 8.44 -18.86
C PRO A 108 -11.37 9.95 -18.66
N GLY A 109 -10.25 10.49 -19.15
CA GLY A 109 -9.98 11.94 -19.14
C GLY A 109 -9.55 12.54 -17.81
N ARG A 110 -9.51 11.78 -16.69
CA ARG A 110 -8.99 12.28 -15.42
C ARG A 110 -8.54 11.18 -14.47
N THR A 111 -7.69 11.54 -13.52
CA THR A 111 -7.36 10.69 -12.37
C THR A 111 -8.18 11.11 -11.16
N VAL A 112 -8.65 10.15 -10.37
CA VAL A 112 -9.33 10.41 -9.09
C VAL A 112 -8.54 9.79 -7.94
N SER A 113 -8.70 10.35 -6.76
CA SER A 113 -8.09 9.85 -5.54
C SER A 113 -8.65 8.45 -5.23
N LEU A 114 -7.80 7.59 -4.67
CA LEU A 114 -8.19 6.30 -4.11
C LEU A 114 -7.89 6.31 -2.62
N ILE A 115 -8.88 6.00 -1.79
CA ILE A 115 -8.75 5.88 -0.33
C ILE A 115 -9.36 4.55 0.08
N GLU A 116 -8.57 3.71 0.73
CA GLU A 116 -8.96 2.40 1.24
C GLU A 116 -8.69 2.33 2.74
N ARG A 117 -9.65 1.79 3.49
CA ARG A 117 -9.55 1.60 4.93
C ARG A 117 -9.69 0.13 5.29
N TRP A 118 -8.76 -0.36 6.10
CA TRP A 118 -8.80 -1.69 6.69
C TRP A 118 -9.46 -1.63 8.06
N ASP A 119 -10.49 -2.46 8.26
CA ASP A 119 -11.27 -2.54 9.51
C ASP A 119 -10.83 -3.68 10.45
N GLY A 120 -9.74 -4.38 10.12
CA GLY A 120 -9.32 -5.60 10.81
C GLY A 120 -9.67 -6.88 10.08
N ARG A 121 -10.58 -6.83 9.08
CA ARG A 121 -11.06 -8.00 8.34
C ARG A 121 -11.02 -7.81 6.83
N LYS A 122 -11.33 -6.62 6.34
CA LYS A 122 -11.34 -6.30 4.91
C LYS A 122 -10.96 -4.85 4.66
N TRP A 123 -10.45 -4.60 3.47
CA TRP A 123 -10.38 -3.25 2.92
C TRP A 123 -11.77 -2.82 2.45
N SER A 124 -12.09 -1.56 2.66
CA SER A 124 -13.30 -0.92 2.15
C SER A 124 -12.92 0.46 1.57
N PRO A 125 -13.48 0.83 0.40
CA PRO A 125 -13.25 2.14 -0.17
C PRO A 125 -13.92 3.21 0.69
N GLU A 126 -13.25 4.35 0.85
CA GLU A 126 -13.78 5.52 1.53
C GLU A 126 -14.04 6.64 0.51
N PRO A 127 -15.07 7.50 0.72
CA PRO A 127 -15.32 8.64 -0.13
C PRO A 127 -14.08 9.55 -0.20
N ALA A 128 -13.63 9.83 -1.41
CA ALA A 128 -12.51 10.74 -1.60
C ALA A 128 -12.95 12.18 -1.84
N ASP A 129 -14.24 12.46 -2.10
CA ASP A 129 -14.77 13.80 -2.40
C ASP A 129 -13.90 14.56 -3.41
N ASP A 130 -13.67 13.93 -4.57
CA ASP A 130 -12.93 14.55 -5.67
C ASP A 130 -13.77 15.61 -6.39
N GLU A 131 -13.10 16.70 -6.72
CA GLU A 131 -13.63 17.82 -7.47
C GLU A 131 -13.93 17.39 -8.92
N PRO A 132 -15.15 17.66 -9.42
CA PRO A 132 -15.50 17.33 -10.79
C PRO A 132 -14.57 17.98 -11.81
N GLY A 133 -14.08 17.19 -12.77
CA GLY A 133 -13.24 17.69 -13.87
C GLY A 133 -11.77 17.91 -13.52
N VAL A 134 -11.36 17.70 -12.26
CA VAL A 134 -9.99 17.89 -11.79
C VAL A 134 -9.32 16.53 -11.60
N SER A 135 -8.07 16.39 -12.05
CA SER A 135 -7.27 15.20 -11.77
C SER A 135 -6.67 15.29 -10.37
N GLN A 136 -6.84 14.26 -9.56
CA GLN A 136 -6.40 14.24 -8.17
C GLN A 136 -5.60 12.98 -7.86
N HIS A 137 -4.51 13.17 -7.11
CA HIS A 137 -3.58 12.12 -6.72
C HIS A 137 -3.25 12.26 -5.24
N LEU A 138 -3.31 11.16 -4.49
CA LEU A 138 -2.83 11.11 -3.11
C LEU A 138 -1.48 10.38 -3.06
N TYR A 139 -0.51 10.96 -2.36
CA TYR A 139 0.87 10.46 -2.30
C TYR A 139 1.33 10.12 -0.89
N GLY A 140 0.65 10.65 0.13
CA GLY A 140 1.00 10.40 1.52
C GLY A 140 -0.25 10.22 2.37
N VAL A 141 -0.14 9.39 3.40
CA VAL A 141 -1.17 9.23 4.42
C VAL A 141 -0.53 9.07 5.79
N ALA A 142 -1.13 9.67 6.80
CA ALA A 142 -0.82 9.45 8.21
C ALA A 142 -2.10 9.03 8.92
N ALA A 143 -2.08 7.93 9.66
CA ALA A 143 -3.22 7.47 10.44
C ALA A 143 -2.98 7.77 11.92
N THR A 144 -3.93 8.43 12.56
CA THR A 144 -3.86 8.84 13.98
C THR A 144 -4.89 8.12 14.84
N GLY A 145 -5.94 7.54 14.23
CA GLY A 145 -6.99 6.83 14.95
C GLY A 145 -7.76 5.84 14.08
N GLU A 146 -8.88 5.35 14.60
CA GLU A 146 -9.72 4.36 13.91
C GLU A 146 -10.34 4.92 12.63
N SER A 147 -10.86 6.13 12.71
CA SER A 147 -11.53 6.88 11.64
C SER A 147 -10.85 8.23 11.40
N ASP A 148 -9.57 8.34 11.76
CA ASP A 148 -8.83 9.60 11.76
C ASP A 148 -7.51 9.37 11.02
N ALA A 149 -7.44 9.92 9.81
CA ALA A 149 -6.27 9.83 8.95
C ALA A 149 -6.18 11.07 8.06
N TRP A 150 -4.98 11.57 7.84
CA TRP A 150 -4.70 12.68 6.96
C TRP A 150 -4.04 12.19 5.68
N ALA A 151 -4.66 12.43 4.54
CA ALA A 151 -4.10 12.14 3.22
C ALA A 151 -3.68 13.43 2.52
N VAL A 152 -2.55 13.40 1.82
CA VAL A 152 -2.01 14.58 1.13
C VAL A 152 -1.64 14.24 -0.30
N GLY A 153 -1.73 15.25 -1.18
CA GLY A 153 -1.64 15.04 -2.61
C GLY A 153 -1.64 16.29 -3.44
N THR A 154 -1.98 16.13 -4.72
CA THR A 154 -2.15 17.23 -5.68
C THR A 154 -3.50 17.15 -6.39
N ALA A 155 -3.99 18.31 -6.81
CA ALA A 155 -5.11 18.48 -7.71
C ALA A 155 -4.68 19.32 -8.91
N ALA A 156 -5.07 18.92 -10.12
CA ALA A 156 -4.70 19.57 -11.37
C ALA A 156 -5.87 19.64 -12.37
N ASP A 157 -6.15 20.83 -12.88
CA ASP A 157 -7.25 21.14 -13.83
C ASP A 157 -6.75 21.31 -15.28
N GLY A 158 -5.46 21.03 -15.53
CA GLY A 158 -4.81 21.18 -16.82
C GLY A 158 -4.02 22.49 -16.97
N GLU A 159 -4.33 23.51 -16.17
CA GLU A 159 -3.62 24.80 -16.17
C GLU A 159 -2.84 25.02 -14.88
N HIS A 160 -3.39 24.56 -13.75
CA HIS A 160 -2.82 24.76 -12.42
C HIS A 160 -2.63 23.43 -11.71
N THR A 161 -1.60 23.35 -10.87
CA THR A 161 -1.44 22.27 -9.88
C THR A 161 -1.43 22.88 -8.50
N ARG A 162 -2.25 22.36 -7.59
CA ARG A 162 -2.33 22.81 -6.20
C ARG A 162 -2.19 21.63 -5.23
N PRO A 163 -1.64 21.87 -4.02
CA PRO A 163 -1.67 20.85 -2.97
C PRO A 163 -3.10 20.62 -2.49
N ILE A 164 -3.37 19.38 -2.07
CA ILE A 164 -4.59 19.01 -1.36
C ILE A 164 -4.25 18.23 -0.09
N ALA A 165 -5.10 18.39 0.92
CA ALA A 165 -5.13 17.56 2.11
C ALA A 165 -6.58 17.12 2.36
N ARG A 166 -6.74 15.88 2.83
CA ARG A 166 -8.02 15.25 3.17
C ARG A 166 -7.92 14.64 4.56
N HIS A 167 -9.03 14.65 5.29
CA HIS A 167 -9.14 14.16 6.66
C HIS A 167 -10.41 13.33 6.80
#